data_AF-A0A661XD96-F1
#
_entry.id   AF-A0A661XD96-F1
#
_cell.length_a   1.000
_cell.length_b   1.000
_cell.length_c   1.000
_cell.angle_alpha   90.00
_cell.angle_beta   90.00
_cell.angle_gamma   90.00
#
_symmetry.space_group_name_H-M   'P 1'
#
loop_
_entity.id
_entity.type
_entity.pdbx_description
1 polymer ?
#
loop_
_entity_poly.entity_id
_entity_poly.type
_entity_poly.pdbx_seq_one_letter_code
_entity_poly.pdbx_strand_id
1 'polypeptide(L)'
;MRYFRKERFEEIFKRAISEILQKELDFFKTGLVTITKVDISKDLKNCKIYFSAYDDSKLDYVKDYFKKNRRYLKGLLARKVY
;
A
#
# COMPACT_ATOMS: atom_id res chain seq x y z
N MET A 1 -10.47 18.46 16.84
CA MET A 1 -9.39 17.48 17.12
C MET A 1 -9.79 16.06 16.70
N ARG A 2 -9.63 15.67 15.42
CA ARG A 2 -9.85 14.26 14.97
C ARG A 2 -8.90 13.81 13.85
N TYR A 3 -8.03 14.71 13.37
CA TYR A 3 -7.07 14.49 12.27
C TYR A 3 -5.78 13.79 12.72
N PHE A 4 -5.25 14.11 13.92
CA PHE A 4 -4.02 13.53 14.46
C PHE A 4 -3.99 12.00 14.50
N ARG A 5 -5.14 11.35 14.72
CA ARG A 5 -5.23 9.88 14.66
C ARG A 5 -5.17 9.39 13.21
N LYS A 6 -5.87 10.04 12.28
CA LYS A 6 -5.93 9.61 10.89
C LYS A 6 -4.55 9.71 10.22
N GLU A 7 -3.88 10.86 10.32
CA GLU A 7 -2.56 11.07 9.69
C GLU A 7 -1.51 10.10 10.23
N ARG A 8 -1.48 9.87 11.54
CA ARG A 8 -0.55 8.92 12.16
C ARG A 8 -0.81 7.49 11.70
N PHE A 9 -2.07 7.08 11.60
CA PHE A 9 -2.44 5.77 11.06
C PHE A 9 -2.09 5.65 9.58
N GLU A 10 -2.34 6.69 8.78
CA GLU A 10 -1.98 6.74 7.37
C GLU A 10 -0.47 6.59 7.16
N GLU A 11 0.34 7.24 8.00
CA GLU A 11 1.80 7.12 7.93
C GLU A 11 2.29 5.72 8.31
N ILE A 12 1.72 5.13 9.38
CA ILE A 12 2.05 3.76 9.81
C ILE A 12 1.70 2.75 8.71
N PHE A 13 0.50 2.85 8.14
CA PHE A 13 0.09 2.00 7.03
C PHE A 13 0.92 2.25 5.78
N LYS A 14 1.24 3.50 5.45
CA LYS A 14 2.11 3.82 4.31
C LYS A 14 3.45 3.12 4.46
N ARG A 15 4.10 3.20 5.63
CA ARG A 15 5.37 2.48 5.90
C ARG A 15 5.18 0.97 5.81
N ALA A 16 4.17 0.42 6.47
CA ALA A 16 3.92 -1.02 6.49
C ALA A 16 3.68 -1.58 5.08
N ILE A 17 2.84 -0.92 4.28
CA ILE A 17 2.55 -1.32 2.90
C ILE A 17 3.82 -1.14 2.04
N SER A 18 4.57 -0.05 2.20
CA SER A 18 5.81 0.17 1.44
C SER A 18 6.83 -0.93 1.73
N GLU A 19 6.99 -1.34 2.98
CA GLU A 19 7.88 -2.44 3.36
C GLU A 19 7.39 -3.81 2.84
N ILE A 20 6.08 -4.07 2.91
CA ILE A 20 5.49 -5.31 2.38
C ILE A 20 5.75 -5.39 0.88
N LEU A 21 5.52 -4.29 0.16
CA LEU A 21 5.78 -4.24 -1.28
C LEU A 21 7.28 -4.36 -1.57
N GLN A 22 8.17 -3.72 -0.83
CA GLN A 22 9.61 -3.88 -1.03
C GLN A 22 10.09 -5.33 -0.79
N LYS A 23 9.47 -6.06 0.15
CA LYS A 23 9.83 -7.46 0.46
C LYS A 23 9.22 -8.48 -0.51
N GLU A 24 7.95 -8.34 -0.82
CA GLU A 24 7.21 -9.29 -1.69
C GLU A 24 7.43 -9.00 -3.17
N LEU A 25 7.64 -7.72 -3.49
CA LEU A 25 7.85 -7.30 -4.86
C LEU A 25 9.31 -6.94 -5.06
N ASP A 26 10.02 -7.87 -5.70
CA ASP A 26 11.13 -7.55 -6.61
C ASP A 26 10.74 -6.52 -7.70
N PHE A 27 9.53 -5.92 -7.70
CA PHE A 27 9.11 -4.81 -8.57
C PHE A 27 10.08 -3.63 -8.51
N PHE A 28 10.74 -3.39 -7.37
CA PHE A 28 11.75 -2.33 -7.29
C PHE A 28 12.94 -2.59 -8.22
N LYS A 29 13.25 -3.86 -8.56
CA LYS A 29 14.23 -4.17 -9.60
C LYS A 29 13.73 -3.92 -11.02
N THR A 30 12.42 -3.75 -11.24
CA THR A 30 11.82 -3.57 -12.57
C THR A 30 11.37 -2.15 -12.90
N GLY A 31 11.46 -1.19 -11.97
CA GLY A 31 11.29 0.24 -12.26
C GLY A 31 10.38 0.99 -11.28
N LEU A 32 10.97 1.57 -10.24
CA LEU A 32 10.53 2.81 -9.58
C LEU A 32 9.02 2.97 -9.25
N VAL A 33 8.33 1.91 -8.81
CA VAL A 33 6.96 2.04 -8.28
C VAL A 33 7.01 2.49 -6.82
N THR A 34 6.51 3.69 -6.52
CA THR A 34 6.55 4.29 -5.18
C THR A 34 5.14 4.60 -4.67
N ILE A 35 4.88 4.33 -3.39
CA ILE A 35 3.64 4.77 -2.73
C ILE A 35 3.74 6.24 -2.36
N THR A 36 2.89 7.05 -2.97
CA THR A 36 2.81 8.49 -2.71
C THR A 36 1.94 8.77 -1.49
N LYS A 37 0.76 8.13 -1.41
CA LYS A 37 -0.22 8.36 -0.34
C LYS A 37 -1.03 7.12 -0.02
N VAL A 38 -1.47 7.01 1.22
CA VAL A 38 -2.46 6.03 1.66
C VAL A 38 -3.58 6.78 2.36
N ASP A 39 -4.82 6.61 1.90
CA ASP A 39 -6.01 7.18 2.54
C ASP A 39 -6.83 6.04 3.14
N ILE A 40 -7.02 6.11 4.46
CA ILE A 40 -7.74 5.08 5.19
C ILE A 40 -9.07 5.65 5.66
N SER A 41 -10.14 4.89 5.46
CA SER A 41 -11.45 5.28 5.97
C SER A 41 -11.44 5.29 7.51
N LYS A 42 -12.30 6.11 8.12
CA LYS A 42 -12.42 6.23 9.59
C LYS A 42 -12.70 4.88 10.26
N ASP A 43 -13.38 3.98 9.57
CA ASP A 43 -13.71 2.64 10.05
C ASP A 43 -12.60 1.61 9.83
N LEU A 44 -11.44 1.99 9.28
CA LEU A 44 -10.30 1.11 8.92
C LEU A 44 -10.65 -0.04 7.94
N LYS A 45 -11.91 -0.16 7.51
CA LYS A 45 -12.41 -1.20 6.60
C LYS A 45 -11.92 -1.01 5.16
N ASN A 46 -11.74 0.25 4.74
CA ASN A 46 -11.35 0.61 3.39
C ASN A 46 -10.04 1.39 3.43
N CYS A 47 -9.11 1.01 2.55
CA CYS A 47 -7.82 1.66 2.37
C CYS A 47 -7.61 1.89 0.87
N LYS A 48 -7.36 3.14 0.49
CA LYS A 48 -7.01 3.56 -0.86
C LYS A 48 -5.51 3.84 -0.91
N ILE A 49 -4.80 3.10 -1.74
CA ILE A 49 -3.36 3.22 -1.91
C ILE A 49 -3.11 3.95 -3.23
N TYR A 50 -2.40 5.07 -3.14
CA TYR A 50 -1.93 5.83 -4.29
C TYR A 50 -0.47 5.50 -4.53
N PHE A 51 -0.17 5.05 -5.74
CA PHE A 51 1.19 4.75 -6.18
C PHE A 51 1.46 5.45 -7.50
N SER A 52 2.73 5.75 -7.72
CA SER A 52 3.25 6.27 -8.97
C SER A 52 4.29 5.30 -9.49
N ALA A 53 4.21 4.97 -10.76
CA ALA A 53 5.21 4.20 -11.47
C ALA A 53 5.93 5.13 -12.44
N TYR A 54 7.23 4.91 -12.64
CA TYR A 54 7.99 5.62 -13.67
C TYR A 54 7.63 5.13 -15.08
N ASP A 55 7.21 3.87 -15.20
CA ASP A 55 6.80 3.25 -16.46
C ASP A 55 5.29 2.94 -16.44
N ASP A 56 4.53 3.60 -17.32
CA ASP A 56 3.08 3.42 -17.44
C ASP A 56 2.69 1.99 -17.85
N SER A 57 3.53 1.29 -18.61
CA SER A 57 3.25 -0.09 -19.07
C SER A 57 3.19 -1.08 -17.91
N LYS A 58 3.83 -0.75 -16.78
CA LYS A 58 3.81 -1.57 -15.57
C LYS A 58 2.60 -1.31 -14.68
N LEU A 59 1.85 -0.22 -14.89
CA LEU A 59 0.68 0.10 -14.06
C LEU A 59 -0.37 -1.02 -14.07
N ASP A 60 -0.58 -1.66 -15.22
CA ASP A 60 -1.58 -2.71 -15.35
C ASP A 60 -1.14 -3.99 -14.61
N TYR A 61 0.14 -4.33 -14.70
CA TYR A 61 0.73 -5.42 -13.94
C TYR A 61 0.68 -5.19 -12.42
N VAL A 62 0.95 -3.96 -11.97
CA VAL A 62 0.78 -3.58 -10.55
C VAL A 62 -0.68 -3.77 -10.13
N LYS A 63 -1.63 -3.27 -10.92
CA LYS A 63 -3.08 -3.39 -10.62
C LYS A 63 -3.51 -4.86 -10.53
N ASP A 64 -3.08 -5.72 -11.45
CA ASP A 64 -3.39 -7.15 -11.43
C ASP A 64 -2.78 -7.83 -10.21
N TYR A 65 -1.52 -7.52 -9.88
CA TYR A 65 -0.85 -8.05 -8.70
C TYR A 65 -1.59 -7.69 -7.41
N PHE A 66 -2.01 -6.43 -7.23
CA PHE A 66 -2.79 -6.02 -6.07
C PHE A 66 -4.17 -6.67 -6.02
N LYS A 67 -4.81 -6.93 -7.17
CA LYS A 67 -6.09 -7.66 -7.24
C LYS A 67 -5.93 -9.10 -6.79
N LYS A 68 -4.93 -9.82 -7.31
CA LYS A 68 -4.65 -11.23 -6.97
C LYS A 68 -4.23 -11.39 -5.51
N ASN A 69 -3.35 -10.50 -5.02
CA ASN A 69 -2.78 -10.60 -3.68
C ASN A 69 -3.58 -9.86 -2.59
N ARG A 70 -4.79 -9.36 -2.90
CA ARG A 70 -5.60 -8.57 -1.96
C ARG A 70 -5.83 -9.28 -0.62
N ARG A 71 -6.08 -10.59 -0.64
CA ARG A 71 -6.34 -11.39 0.57
C ARG A 71 -5.07 -11.57 1.41
N TYR A 72 -3.95 -11.81 0.74
CA TYR A 72 -2.65 -11.97 1.36
C TYR A 72 -2.13 -10.64 1.95
N LEU A 73 -2.20 -9.55 1.20
CA LEU A 73 -1.87 -8.19 1.66
C LEU A 73 -2.72 -7.77 2.86
N LYS A 74 -4.02 -8.10 2.87
CA LYS A 74 -4.87 -7.89 4.05
C LYS A 74 -4.38 -8.69 5.27
N GLY A 75 -3.96 -9.94 5.07
CA GLY A 75 -3.41 -10.77 6.14
C GLY A 75 -2.11 -10.20 6.70
N LEU A 76 -1.19 -9.77 5.84
CA LEU A 76 0.07 -9.13 6.25
C LEU A 76 -0.15 -7.82 7.00
N LEU A 77 -1.07 -6.97 6.52
CA LEU A 77 -1.40 -5.72 7.19
C LEU A 77 -2.06 -5.95 8.56
N ALA A 78 -2.99 -6.91 8.64
CA ALA A 78 -3.59 -7.29 9.91
C ALA A 78 -2.53 -7.76 10.92
N ARG A 79 -1.51 -8.49 10.47
CA ARG A 79 -0.44 -9.02 11.31
C ARG A 79 0.61 -7.99 11.76
N LYS A 80 0.67 -6.84 11.08
CA LYS A 80 1.67 -5.78 11.35
C LYS A 80 1.08 -4.58 12.10
N VAL A 81 -0.24 -4.41 12.06
CA VAL A 81 -0.98 -3.33 12.74
C VAL A 81 -1.57 -3.79 14.08
N TYR A 82 -1.68 -5.09 14.31
CA TYR A 82 -2.08 -5.72 15.58
C TYR A 82 -0.85 -6.28 16.28
#